data_AF-A0A3B4WW11-F1
#
_entry.id   AF-A0A3B4WW11-F1
#
_cell.length_a   1.000
_cell.length_b   1.000
_cell.length_c   1.000
_cell.angle_alpha   90.00
_cell.angle_beta   90.00
_cell.angle_gamma   90.00
#
_symmetry.space_group_name_H-M   'P 1'
#
loop_
_entity.id
_entity.type
_entity.pdbx_description
1 polymer ?
#
loop_
_entity_poly.entity_id
_entity_poly.type
_entity_poly.pdbx_seq_one_letter_code
_entity_poly.pdbx_strand_id
1 'polypeptide(L)' 'MGSESVKVVVRCRPLNDREKALGSKMVLSMDLRRCQCFIEKPGAVDEPPKQFTFDGNYFIDQTTE' A
#
# COMPACT_ATOMS: atom_id res chain seq x y z
N MET A 1 -2.60 -24.39 24.94
CA MET A 1 -2.95 -22.97 24.81
C MET A 1 -2.67 -22.55 23.38
N GLY A 2 -3.67 -22.06 22.64
CA GLY A 2 -3.46 -21.60 21.26
C GLY A 2 -2.78 -20.23 21.26
N SER A 3 -1.66 -20.11 20.55
CA SER A 3 -1.02 -18.82 20.31
C SER A 3 -1.75 -18.11 19.17
N GLU A 4 -2.07 -16.84 19.34
CA GLU A 4 -2.63 -16.00 18.28
C GLU A 4 -1.51 -15.28 17.52
N SER A 5 -1.73 -14.99 16.25
CA SER A 5 -0.83 -14.17 15.44
C SER A 5 -1.09 -12.69 15.69
N VAL A 6 -0.01 -11.89 15.77
CA VAL A 6 -0.10 -10.43 15.79
C VAL A 6 -0.79 -9.94 14.52
N LYS A 7 -1.75 -9.02 14.69
CA LYS A 7 -2.44 -8.38 13.57
C LYS A 7 -1.62 -7.22 13.02
N VAL A 8 -1.47 -7.19 11.69
CA VAL A 8 -0.71 -6.16 10.99
C VAL A 8 -1.60 -5.48 9.95
N VAL A 9 -1.61 -4.15 9.96
CA VAL A 9 -2.36 -3.33 8.99
C VAL A 9 -1.45 -2.32 8.31
N VAL A 10 -1.84 -1.92 7.10
CA VAL A 10 -1.12 -0.90 6.32
C VAL A 10 -2.05 0.25 5.95
N ARG A 11 -1.55 1.49 6.07
CA ARG A 11 -2.26 2.70 5.62
C ARG A 11 -1.39 3.51 4.68
N CYS A 12 -1.90 3.79 3.48
CA CYS A 12 -1.29 4.71 2.53
C CYS A 12 -1.92 6.10 2.69
N ARG A 13 -1.07 7.13 2.84
CA ARG A 13 -1.52 8.53 2.78
C ARG A 13 -1.51 9.03 1.33
N PRO A 14 -2.32 10.05 1.00
CA PRO A 14 -2.15 10.81 -0.24
C PRO A 14 -0.72 11.37 -0.38
N LEU A 15 -0.29 11.59 -1.62
CA LEU A 15 0.95 12.33 -1.89
C LEU A 15 0.85 13.76 -1.34
N ASN A 16 1.91 14.22 -0.70
CA ASN A 16 2.02 15.58 -0.18
C ASN A 16 2.43 16.57 -1.27
N ASP A 17 2.39 17.86 -0.96
CA ASP A 17 2.64 18.91 -1.95
C ASP A 17 4.08 18.93 -2.46
N ARG A 18 5.05 18.55 -1.62
CA ARG A 18 6.45 18.42 -2.04
C ARG A 18 6.64 17.29 -3.04
N GLU A 19 6.03 16.14 -2.81
CA GLU A 19 6.08 14.97 -3.71
C GLU A 19 5.45 15.31 -5.07
N LYS A 20 4.31 16.01 -5.05
CA LYS A 20 3.66 16.52 -6.26
C LYS A 20 4.54 17.53 -7.00
N ALA A 21 5.13 18.48 -6.29
CA ALA A 21 6.02 19.50 -6.87
C ALA A 21 7.29 18.89 -7.51
N LEU A 22 7.77 17.77 -6.98
CA LEU A 22 8.89 17.01 -7.54
C LEU A 22 8.47 16.06 -8.68
N GLY A 23 7.19 16.00 -9.04
CA GLY A 23 6.69 15.08 -10.07
C GLY A 23 6.78 13.60 -9.66
N SER A 24 6.78 13.29 -8.36
CA SER A 24 6.83 11.91 -7.87
C SER A 24 5.55 11.17 -8.23
N LYS A 25 5.69 9.91 -8.67
CA LYS A 25 4.56 9.06 -9.07
C LYS A 25 4.11 8.17 -7.92
N MET A 26 2.81 7.88 -7.86
CA MET A 26 2.29 6.82 -6.99
C MET A 26 2.73 5.46 -7.55
N VAL A 27 3.44 4.69 -6.74
CA VAL A 27 3.93 3.33 -7.10
C VAL A 27 3.26 2.23 -6.30
N LEU A 28 2.37 2.61 -5.38
CA LEU A 28 1.62 1.70 -4.53
C LEU A 28 0.19 1.60 -5.05
N SER A 29 -0.25 0.38 -5.34
CA SER A 29 -1.66 0.05 -5.57
C SER A 29 -2.13 -0.98 -4.53
N MET A 30 -3.44 -1.04 -4.28
CA MET A 30 -4.02 -1.93 -3.28
C MET A 30 -5.28 -2.61 -3.80
N ASP A 31 -5.46 -3.89 -3.45
CA ASP A 31 -6.77 -4.56 -3.50
C ASP A 31 -7.30 -4.63 -2.06
N LEU A 32 -8.23 -3.72 -1.75
CA LEU A 32 -8.84 -3.61 -0.42
C LEU A 32 -9.70 -4.82 -0.05
N ARG A 33 -10.28 -5.52 -1.04
CA ARG A 33 -11.11 -6.71 -0.78
C ARG A 33 -10.27 -7.91 -0.39
N ARG A 34 -9.00 -7.95 -0.82
CA ARG A 34 -8.07 -9.05 -0.57
C ARG A 34 -7.00 -8.73 0.47
N CYS A 35 -7.05 -7.53 1.06
CA CYS A 35 -6.01 -7.02 1.94
C CYS A 35 -4.59 -7.04 1.32
N GLN A 36 -4.49 -6.78 0.02
CA GLN A 36 -3.24 -6.86 -0.73
C GLN A 36 -2.68 -5.49 -1.12
N CYS A 37 -1.35 -5.36 -1.07
CA CYS A 37 -0.60 -4.20 -1.52
C CYS A 37 0.40 -4.62 -2.60
N PHE A 38 0.55 -3.79 -3.63
CA PHE A 38 1.45 -4.01 -4.75
C PHE A 38 2.37 -2.80 -4.90
N ILE A 39 3.68 -3.02 -4.85
CA ILE A 39 4.69 -1.97 -4.96
C ILE A 39 5.45 -2.16 -6.28
N GLU A 40 5.28 -1.20 -7.19
CA GLU A 40 5.97 -1.16 -8.47
C GLU A 40 7.36 -0.53 -8.31
N LYS A 41 8.37 -1.11 -8.97
CA LYS A 41 9.73 -0.54 -9.01
C LYS A 41 9.82 0.43 -10.20
N PRO A 42 10.08 1.72 -9.97
CA PRO A 42 10.22 2.68 -11.06
C PRO A 42 11.28 2.25 -12.07
N GLY A 43 10.94 2.27 -13.35
CA GLY A 43 11.87 1.95 -14.44
C GLY A 43 12.09 0.47 -14.72
N ALA A 44 11.51 -0.44 -13.92
CA ALA A 44 11.59 -1.88 -14.16
C ALA A 44 10.29 -2.39 -14.79
N VAL A 45 10.09 -2.08 -16.09
CA VAL A 45 8.85 -2.37 -16.83
C VAL A 45 8.51 -3.86 -16.89
N ASP A 46 9.55 -4.71 -16.86
CA ASP A 46 9.40 -6.16 -16.97
C ASP A 46 9.41 -6.88 -15.61
N GLU A 47 9.63 -6.16 -14.50
CA GLU A 47 9.57 -6.74 -13.16
C GLU A 47 8.13 -6.70 -12.62
N PRO A 48 7.55 -7.82 -12.16
CA PRO A 48 6.23 -7.80 -11.55
C PRO A 48 6.25 -7.01 -10.22
N PRO A 49 5.15 -6.38 -9.83
CA PRO A 49 5.06 -5.66 -8.55
C PRO A 49 5.33 -6.57 -7.36
N LYS A 50 5.97 -6.05 -6.32
CA LYS A 50 6.09 -6.78 -5.05
C LYS A 50 4.76 -6.81 -4.33
N GLN A 51 4.24 -8.01 -4.08
CA GLN A 51 2.95 -8.24 -3.46
C GLN A 51 3.09 -8.60 -1.98
N PHE A 52 2.27 -7.95 -1.14
CA PHE A 52 2.16 -8.25 0.29
C PHE A 52 0.68 -8.39 0.67
N THR A 53 0.38 -9.25 1.65
CA THR A 53 -0.97 -9.44 2.21
C THR A 53 -0.94 -9.16 3.71
N PHE A 54 -1.94 -8.45 4.21
CA PHE A 54 -2.05 -8.01 5.62
C PHE A 54 -3.41 -8.39 6.20
N ASP A 55 -3.61 -8.18 7.50
CA ASP A 55 -4.93 -8.35 8.13
C ASP A 55 -5.89 -7.20 7.75
N GLY A 56 -5.35 -6.06 7.31
CA GLY A 56 -6.12 -4.92 6.83
C GLY A 56 -5.27 -3.92 6.04
N ASN A 57 -5.92 -3.23 5.11
CA ASN A 57 -5.30 -2.20 4.28
C ASN A 57 -6.24 -0.99 4.11
N TYR A 58 -5.65 0.20 4.18
CA TYR A 58 -6.34 1.48 4.07
C TYR A 58 -5.64 2.33 3.02
N PHE A 59 -6.36 2.69 1.95
CA PHE A 59 -5.81 3.53 0.90
C PHE A 59 -6.08 5.02 1.16
N ILE A 60 -5.81 5.87 0.16
CA ILE A 60 -5.76 7.33 0.28
C ILE A 60 -7.09 7.98 0.69
N ASP A 61 -8.21 7.31 0.46
CA ASP A 61 -9.58 7.77 0.69
C ASP A 61 -10.18 7.28 2.02
N GLN A 62 -9.48 6.41 2.74
CA GLN A 62 -10.01 5.81 3.97
C GLN A 62 -9.85 6.73 5.19
N THR A 63 -10.96 6.99 5.86
CA THR A 63 -11.09 7.81 7.06
C THR A 63 -11.01 6.96 8.34
N THR A 64 -10.83 7.64 9.47
CA THR A 64 -10.80 7.03 10.82
C THR A 64 -12.16 7.10 11.52
N GLU A 65 -13.19 7.59 10.84
CA GLU A 65 -14.55 7.84 11.35
C GLU A 65 -15.56 6.84 10.78
#